data_AF-A0A382M9C0-F1
#
_entry.id   AF-A0A382M9C0-F1
#
_cell.length_a   1.000
_cell.length_b   1.000
_cell.length_c   1.000
_cell.angle_alpha   90.00
_cell.angle_beta   90.00
_cell.angle_gamma   90.00
#
_symmetry.space_group_name_H-M   'P 1'
#
loop_
_entity.id
_entity.type
_entity.pdbx_description
1 polymer ?
#
loop_
_entity_poly.entity_id
_entity_poly.type
_entity_poly.pdbx_seq_one_letter_code
_entity_poly.pdbx_strand_id
1 'polypeptide(L)'
;TAPFSLLANLVGSDEELDNVEFGFGEHSLNADAQEKLNTLAKALKKRPGLRVNIEGTVNAMSDASALAQRQLNTTLLTRSGYADASATSGNASTNENSLAGGENESSNTPGSVQRDSISGSNIPLEGPLADALLSYYVEVFTPDLNQEYDNMVAQLYPELANSDNEQSQKSADNNKEVINEESVNRALSIARYNKLRNNIDIPESDLILLADARSKAVKGYLANEAEVEANRLFLLNTQHDLHTEFSGVELTLEAK
;
A
#
# COMPACT_ATOMS: atom_id res chain seq x y z
N THR A 1 28.53 2.15 -4.51
CA THR A 1 29.05 1.99 -3.13
C THR A 1 30.19 0.97 -3.05
N ALA A 2 31.44 1.40 -3.27
CA ALA A 2 32.61 0.51 -3.20
C ALA A 2 32.77 -0.28 -1.87
N PRO A 3 32.43 0.28 -0.68
CA PRO A 3 32.57 -0.46 0.60
C PRO A 3 31.65 -1.69 0.71
N PHE A 4 30.39 -1.57 0.29
CA PHE A 4 29.42 -2.66 0.38
C PHE A 4 29.66 -3.74 -0.67
N SER A 5 30.06 -3.38 -1.90
CA SER A 5 30.44 -4.37 -2.91
C SER A 5 31.61 -5.24 -2.45
N LEU A 6 32.56 -4.69 -1.68
CA LEU A 6 33.64 -5.49 -1.07
C LEU A 6 33.13 -6.45 0.01
N LEU A 7 32.12 -6.06 0.78
CA LEU A 7 31.49 -6.94 1.77
C LEU A 7 30.68 -8.06 1.12
N ALA A 8 29.88 -7.74 0.10
CA ALA A 8 29.10 -8.73 -0.65
C ALA A 8 30.05 -9.77 -1.29
N ASN A 9 31.10 -9.32 -1.98
CA ASN A 9 32.09 -10.20 -2.59
C ASN A 9 32.82 -11.09 -1.58
N LEU A 10 33.05 -10.62 -0.34
CA LEU A 10 33.68 -11.40 0.72
C LEU A 10 32.84 -12.63 1.14
N VAL A 11 31.53 -12.60 0.90
CA VAL A 11 30.61 -13.71 1.15
C VAL A 11 30.14 -14.39 -0.14
N GLY A 12 30.69 -13.99 -1.30
CA GLY A 12 30.37 -14.58 -2.60
C GLY A 12 29.03 -14.13 -3.17
N SER A 13 28.57 -12.92 -2.81
CA SER A 13 27.37 -12.29 -3.33
C SER A 13 27.72 -11.05 -4.18
N ASP A 14 26.93 -10.78 -5.20
CA ASP A 14 26.95 -9.56 -6.02
C ASP A 14 25.86 -8.55 -5.63
N GLU A 15 25.10 -8.86 -4.57
CA GLU A 15 23.99 -8.07 -4.08
C GLU A 15 24.41 -6.68 -3.57
N GLU A 16 23.57 -5.68 -3.84
CA GLU A 16 23.72 -4.33 -3.31
C GLU A 16 23.20 -4.27 -1.87
N LEU A 17 24.12 -4.22 -0.92
CA LEU A 17 23.85 -4.31 0.53
C LEU A 17 23.73 -2.96 1.24
N ASP A 18 23.79 -1.84 0.51
CA ASP A 18 23.74 -0.48 1.04
C ASP A 18 22.31 0.06 1.22
N ASN A 19 21.30 -0.71 0.81
CA ASN A 19 19.90 -0.33 0.93
C ASN A 19 19.02 -1.58 1.13
N VAL A 20 17.84 -1.38 1.73
CA VAL A 20 16.80 -2.41 1.87
C VAL A 20 15.48 -1.81 1.41
N GLU A 21 14.88 -2.40 0.38
CA GLU A 21 13.62 -1.94 -0.18
C GLU A 21 12.42 -2.37 0.66
N PHE A 22 11.42 -1.50 0.75
CA PHE A 22 10.14 -1.78 1.37
C PHE A 22 9.00 -1.45 0.40
N GLY A 23 7.91 -2.21 0.49
CA GLY A 23 6.66 -1.87 -0.17
C GLY A 23 6.15 -0.49 0.24
N PHE A 24 5.46 0.20 -0.66
CA PHE A 24 4.97 1.54 -0.39
C PHE A 24 3.98 1.56 0.77
N GLY A 25 4.20 2.46 1.72
CA GLY A 25 3.44 2.58 2.96
C GLY A 25 3.62 1.40 3.92
N GLU A 26 4.51 0.45 3.64
CA GLU A 26 4.76 -0.75 4.45
C GLU A 26 6.07 -0.67 5.22
N HIS A 27 6.13 -1.38 6.35
CA HIS A 27 7.31 -1.48 7.21
C HIS A 27 7.65 -2.93 7.60
N SER A 28 7.02 -3.91 6.96
CA SER A 28 7.35 -5.33 7.09
C SER A 28 8.43 -5.73 6.09
N LEU A 29 9.38 -6.55 6.53
CA LEU A 29 10.44 -7.10 5.68
C LEU A 29 9.88 -8.24 4.82
N ASN A 30 9.94 -8.09 3.49
CA ASN A 30 9.63 -9.16 2.55
C ASN A 30 10.79 -10.19 2.45
N ALA A 31 10.60 -11.25 1.66
CA ALA A 31 11.59 -12.31 1.53
C ALA A 31 12.94 -11.80 1.00
N ASP A 32 12.92 -10.94 -0.02
CA ASP A 32 14.13 -10.40 -0.66
C ASP A 32 14.92 -9.52 0.33
N ALA A 33 14.23 -8.68 1.11
CA ALA A 33 14.84 -7.87 2.16
C ALA A 33 15.50 -8.73 3.24
N GLN A 34 14.85 -9.84 3.63
CA GLN A 34 15.40 -10.78 4.61
C GLN A 34 16.65 -11.48 4.06
N GLU A 35 16.64 -11.92 2.81
CA GLU A 35 17.82 -12.51 2.15
C GLU A 35 18.99 -11.52 2.12
N LYS A 36 18.73 -10.28 1.72
CA LYS A 36 19.72 -9.20 1.71
C LYS A 36 20.36 -8.98 3.08
N LEU A 37 19.52 -8.87 4.11
CA LEU A 37 19.98 -8.68 5.48
C LEU A 37 20.79 -9.88 6.00
N ASN A 38 20.44 -11.10 5.58
CA ASN A 38 21.23 -12.28 5.89
C ASN A 38 22.61 -12.26 5.22
N THR A 39 22.70 -11.83 3.97
CA THR A 39 23.98 -11.62 3.26
C THR A 39 24.84 -10.59 3.98
N LEU A 40 24.26 -9.44 4.33
CA LEU A 40 24.93 -8.39 5.10
C LEU A 40 25.43 -8.91 6.45
N ALA A 41 24.60 -9.62 7.21
CA ALA A 41 24.98 -10.18 8.51
C ALA A 41 26.16 -11.15 8.41
N LYS A 42 26.18 -12.03 7.40
CA LYS A 42 27.33 -12.92 7.13
C LYS A 42 28.61 -12.13 6.88
N ALA A 43 28.54 -11.03 6.12
CA ALA A 43 29.69 -10.19 5.83
C ALA A 43 30.18 -9.44 7.09
N LEU A 44 29.25 -8.92 7.91
CA LEU A 44 29.55 -8.24 9.18
C LEU A 44 30.18 -9.18 10.21
N LYS A 45 29.84 -10.47 10.21
CA LYS A 45 30.49 -11.50 11.05
C LYS A 45 31.95 -11.72 10.65
N LYS A 46 32.30 -11.61 9.37
CA LYS A 46 33.69 -11.68 8.88
C LYS A 46 34.50 -10.39 9.14
N ARG A 47 33.83 -9.28 9.47
CA ARG A 47 34.43 -7.96 9.72
C ARG A 47 33.95 -7.38 11.05
N PRO A 48 34.39 -7.91 12.20
CA PRO A 48 33.89 -7.50 13.52
C PRO A 48 34.19 -6.04 13.88
N GLY A 49 35.14 -5.40 13.19
CA GLY A 49 35.47 -3.98 13.38
C GLY A 49 34.53 -2.99 12.68
N LEU A 50 33.51 -3.46 11.94
CA LEU A 50 32.55 -2.59 11.27
C LEU A 50 31.28 -2.40 12.08
N ARG A 51 30.71 -1.21 12.03
CA ARG A 51 29.36 -0.89 12.50
C ARG A 51 28.49 -0.45 11.33
N VAL A 52 27.18 -0.55 11.52
CA VAL A 52 26.17 -0.19 10.53
C VAL A 52 25.30 0.92 11.11
N ASN A 53 25.21 2.01 10.37
CA ASN A 53 24.21 3.04 10.57
C ASN A 53 23.01 2.71 9.66
N ILE A 54 21.82 2.80 10.23
CA ILE A 54 20.55 2.38 9.64
C ILE A 54 19.64 3.60 9.62
N GLU A 55 19.32 4.06 8.42
CA GLU A 55 18.51 5.25 8.19
C GLU A 55 17.23 4.88 7.46
N GLY A 56 16.09 5.18 8.05
CA GLY A 56 14.80 4.95 7.41
C GLY A 56 14.51 6.03 6.39
N THR A 57 13.96 5.64 5.24
CA THR A 57 13.62 6.55 4.16
C THR A 57 12.20 6.30 3.66
N VAL A 58 11.66 7.25 2.90
CA VAL A 58 10.38 7.13 2.22
C VAL A 58 10.49 7.58 0.77
N ASN A 59 9.60 7.10 -0.09
CA ASN A 59 9.27 7.82 -1.31
C ASN A 59 8.05 8.69 -1.02
N ALA A 60 8.20 10.01 -0.89
CA ALA A 60 7.14 10.88 -0.37
C ALA A 60 5.82 10.73 -1.15
N MET A 61 5.87 10.64 -2.47
CA MET A 61 4.67 10.50 -3.30
C MET A 61 4.03 9.11 -3.19
N SER A 62 4.84 8.05 -3.34
CA SER A 62 4.33 6.68 -3.43
C SER A 62 3.91 6.15 -2.06
N ASP A 63 4.70 6.44 -1.02
CA ASP A 63 4.35 6.08 0.36
C ASP A 63 3.10 6.85 0.84
N ALA A 64 2.99 8.15 0.56
CA ALA A 64 1.78 8.91 0.90
C ALA A 64 0.53 8.36 0.18
N SER A 65 0.64 8.05 -1.11
CA SER A 65 -0.47 7.45 -1.87
C SER A 65 -0.92 6.10 -1.28
N ALA A 66 0.03 5.24 -0.89
CA ALA A 66 -0.27 3.96 -0.25
C ALA A 66 -0.88 4.12 1.16
N LEU A 67 -0.37 5.06 1.96
CA LEU A 67 -0.92 5.39 3.27
C LEU A 67 -2.36 5.93 3.15
N ALA A 68 -2.60 6.85 2.21
CA ALA A 68 -3.92 7.39 1.91
C ALA A 68 -4.90 6.30 1.47
N GLN A 69 -4.44 5.36 0.64
CA GLN A 69 -5.25 4.21 0.23
C GLN A 69 -5.67 3.36 1.43
N ARG A 70 -4.74 3.07 2.34
CA ARG A 70 -5.02 2.28 3.55
C ARG A 70 -5.97 2.99 4.51
N GLN A 71 -5.82 4.29 4.68
CA GLN A 71 -6.71 5.11 5.48
C GLN A 71 -8.13 5.13 4.89
N LEU A 72 -8.24 5.30 3.56
CA LEU A 72 -9.53 5.21 2.87
C LEU A 72 -10.17 3.84 3.06
N ASN A 73 -9.44 2.76 2.81
CA ASN A 73 -9.95 1.39 2.96
C ASN A 73 -10.45 1.11 4.37
N THR A 74 -9.69 1.54 5.39
CA THR A 74 -10.09 1.42 6.80
C THR A 74 -11.38 2.20 7.07
N THR A 75 -11.49 3.41 6.53
CA THR A 75 -12.70 4.24 6.65
C THR A 75 -13.91 3.58 6.00
N LEU A 76 -13.75 3.02 4.79
CA LEU A 76 -14.82 2.35 4.05
C LEU A 76 -15.29 1.09 4.78
N LEU A 77 -14.38 0.25 5.27
CA LEU A 77 -14.71 -0.96 6.04
C LEU A 77 -15.43 -0.65 7.35
N THR A 78 -15.01 0.42 8.02
CA THR A 78 -15.67 0.88 9.26
C THR A 78 -17.08 1.38 8.95
N ARG A 79 -17.24 2.20 7.91
CA ARG A 79 -18.55 2.75 7.51
C ARG A 79 -19.49 1.69 6.93
N SER A 80 -18.95 0.64 6.31
CA SER A 80 -19.75 -0.48 5.79
C SER A 80 -20.15 -1.50 6.86
N GLY A 81 -19.64 -1.36 8.09
CA GLY A 81 -19.84 -2.34 9.16
C GLY A 81 -19.07 -3.65 8.96
N TYR A 82 -18.08 -3.69 8.06
CA TYR A 82 -17.21 -4.86 7.85
C TYR A 82 -15.97 -4.86 8.75
N ALA A 83 -15.70 -3.77 9.47
CA ALA A 83 -14.70 -3.75 10.53
C ALA A 83 -15.37 -3.91 11.90
N ASP A 84 -15.00 -4.95 12.65
CA ASP A 84 -15.32 -5.04 14.06
C ASP A 84 -14.65 -3.87 14.82
N ALA A 85 -15.43 -3.16 15.64
CA ALA A 85 -15.01 -1.98 16.41
C ALA A 85 -13.89 -2.23 17.46
N SER A 86 -13.21 -3.38 17.44
CA SER A 86 -12.21 -3.80 18.43
C SER A 86 -10.78 -3.95 17.91
N ALA A 87 -10.50 -3.74 16.61
CA ALA A 87 -9.15 -3.95 16.07
C ALA A 87 -8.17 -2.77 16.28
N THR A 88 -8.56 -1.70 16.99
CA THR A 88 -7.73 -0.49 17.18
C THR A 88 -6.91 -0.50 18.48
N SER A 89 -6.76 -1.64 19.16
CA SER A 89 -5.88 -1.71 20.34
C SER A 89 -5.01 -2.97 20.35
N GLY A 90 -3.74 -2.83 19.98
CA GLY A 90 -2.66 -3.72 20.40
C GLY A 90 -1.96 -4.48 19.28
N ASN A 91 -0.66 -4.22 19.13
CA ASN A 91 0.29 -5.15 18.53
C ASN A 91 0.15 -6.54 19.15
N ALA A 92 -0.04 -7.57 18.34
CA ALA A 92 0.43 -8.94 18.60
C ALA A 92 0.41 -9.74 17.30
N SER A 93 1.52 -10.44 17.07
CA SER A 93 1.69 -11.51 16.07
C SER A 93 0.48 -12.44 15.97
N THR A 94 0.20 -12.89 14.75
CA THR A 94 -0.24 -14.27 14.55
C THR A 94 0.55 -14.87 13.40
N ASN A 95 1.51 -15.72 13.78
CA ASN A 95 2.06 -16.75 12.93
C ASN A 95 0.96 -17.81 12.73
N GLU A 96 0.48 -17.98 11.49
CA GLU A 96 -0.32 -19.14 11.10
C GLU A 96 0.56 -20.02 10.21
N ASN A 97 1.30 -20.91 10.86
CA ASN A 97 1.82 -22.11 10.23
C ASN A 97 0.84 -23.24 10.55
N SER A 98 0.07 -23.71 9.57
CA SER A 98 -0.68 -24.97 9.66
C SER A 98 -0.86 -25.59 8.28
N LEU A 99 0.08 -26.47 7.95
CA LEU A 99 -0.07 -27.53 6.94
C LEU A 99 -0.79 -28.72 7.61
N ALA A 100 -2.02 -29.02 7.20
CA ALA A 100 -2.56 -30.38 7.12
C ALA A 100 -3.88 -30.38 6.33
N GLY A 101 -3.96 -31.21 5.29
CA GLY A 101 -5.08 -31.30 4.37
C GLY A 101 -6.32 -32.01 4.93
N GLY A 102 -7.46 -31.67 4.33
CA GLY A 102 -8.75 -32.32 4.47
C GLY A 102 -9.75 -31.63 3.53
N GLU A 103 -10.32 -32.39 2.60
CA GLU A 103 -11.24 -31.93 1.56
C GLU A 103 -12.62 -31.55 2.14
N ASN A 104 -13.30 -30.62 1.45
CA ASN A 104 -14.75 -30.31 1.46
C ASN A 104 -15.38 -29.74 2.74
N GLU A 105 -15.77 -28.46 2.71
CA GLU A 105 -17.16 -28.04 2.44
C GLU A 105 -17.22 -26.50 2.29
N SER A 106 -17.88 -26.04 1.21
CA SER A 106 -18.24 -24.65 0.99
C SER A 106 -19.19 -24.18 2.10
N SER A 107 -18.64 -23.51 3.10
CA SER A 107 -19.40 -22.75 4.09
C SER A 107 -19.21 -21.26 3.82
N ASN A 108 -20.28 -20.66 3.30
CA ASN A 108 -20.50 -19.22 3.23
C ASN A 108 -20.21 -18.59 4.59
N THR A 109 -19.08 -17.91 4.69
CA THR A 109 -18.78 -16.93 5.74
C THR A 109 -18.67 -15.58 5.03
N PRO A 110 -19.43 -14.53 5.38
CA PRO A 110 -19.27 -13.21 4.77
C PRO A 110 -17.89 -12.63 5.12
N GLY A 111 -16.96 -12.89 4.21
CA GLY A 111 -15.65 -12.31 3.95
C GLY A 111 -15.01 -11.40 4.98
N SER A 112 -13.92 -11.89 5.57
CA SER A 112 -12.79 -11.04 5.97
C SER A 112 -12.23 -10.35 4.71
N VAL A 113 -12.78 -9.19 4.35
CA VAL A 113 -12.24 -8.37 3.26
C VAL A 113 -10.88 -7.83 3.74
N GLN A 114 -9.79 -8.42 3.24
CA GLN A 114 -8.43 -7.99 3.57
C GLN A 114 -8.29 -6.49 3.24
N ARG A 115 -7.83 -5.69 4.22
CA ARG A 115 -7.79 -4.22 4.13
C ARG A 115 -7.01 -3.68 2.92
N ASP A 116 -6.05 -4.46 2.43
CA ASP A 116 -5.18 -4.07 1.30
C ASP A 116 -5.75 -4.49 -0.07
N SER A 117 -6.83 -5.27 -0.11
CA SER A 117 -7.44 -5.76 -1.36
C SER A 117 -8.51 -4.83 -1.93
N ILE A 118 -8.93 -3.79 -1.19
CA ILE A 118 -9.91 -2.83 -1.67
C ILE A 118 -9.21 -1.76 -2.51
N SER A 119 -9.68 -1.61 -3.75
CA SER A 119 -9.25 -0.61 -4.72
C SER A 119 -10.49 -0.13 -5.47
N GLY A 120 -10.43 1.05 -6.09
CA GLY A 120 -11.51 1.56 -6.93
C GLY A 120 -11.94 0.56 -8.02
N SER A 121 -11.03 -0.26 -8.55
CA SER A 121 -11.34 -1.27 -9.57
C SER A 121 -12.06 -2.51 -9.01
N ASN A 122 -11.78 -2.86 -7.74
CA ASN A 122 -12.19 -4.14 -7.16
C ASN A 122 -13.26 -4.00 -6.08
N ILE A 123 -13.64 -2.78 -5.70
CA ILE A 123 -14.75 -2.55 -4.78
C ILE A 123 -16.07 -3.07 -5.39
N PRO A 124 -16.94 -3.76 -4.63
CA PRO A 124 -18.25 -4.17 -5.13
C PRO A 124 -19.07 -2.97 -5.63
N LEU A 125 -19.92 -3.18 -6.64
CA LEU A 125 -20.82 -2.14 -7.15
C LEU A 125 -22.07 -1.96 -6.30
N GLU A 126 -22.39 -2.94 -5.47
CA GLU A 126 -23.57 -2.98 -4.62
C GLU A 126 -23.23 -3.47 -3.21
N GLY A 127 -24.14 -3.21 -2.28
CA GLY A 127 -24.04 -3.64 -0.88
C GLY A 127 -23.30 -2.66 0.03
N PRO A 128 -23.07 -3.03 1.30
CA PRO A 128 -22.64 -2.09 2.35
C PRO A 128 -21.35 -1.33 2.03
N LEU A 129 -20.40 -1.96 1.33
CA LEU A 129 -19.13 -1.32 0.97
C LEU A 129 -19.29 -0.31 -0.18
N ALA A 130 -20.14 -0.61 -1.16
CA ALA A 130 -20.51 0.33 -2.23
C ALA A 130 -21.27 1.53 -1.65
N ASP A 131 -22.22 1.28 -0.76
CA ASP A 131 -22.99 2.30 -0.05
C ASP A 131 -22.09 3.19 0.82
N ALA A 132 -21.11 2.60 1.50
CA ALA A 132 -20.10 3.34 2.25
C ALA A 132 -19.27 4.24 1.33
N LEU A 133 -18.80 3.75 0.18
CA LEU A 133 -18.05 4.57 -0.77
C LEU A 133 -18.88 5.77 -1.24
N LEU A 134 -20.10 5.52 -1.73
CA LEU A 134 -20.99 6.57 -2.23
C LEU A 134 -21.33 7.58 -1.14
N SER A 135 -21.70 7.09 0.05
CA SER A 135 -22.05 7.96 1.17
C SER A 135 -20.87 8.82 1.63
N TYR A 136 -19.63 8.29 1.60
CA TYR A 136 -18.44 9.08 1.96
C TYR A 136 -18.16 10.14 0.91
N TYR A 137 -18.27 9.76 -0.36
CA TYR A 137 -18.07 10.67 -1.48
C TYR A 137 -19.06 11.84 -1.45
N VAL A 138 -20.34 11.56 -1.21
CA VAL A 138 -21.38 12.60 -1.13
C VAL A 138 -21.16 13.53 0.07
N GLU A 139 -20.77 12.97 1.22
CA GLU A 139 -20.45 13.73 2.43
C GLU A 139 -19.28 14.71 2.21
N VAL A 140 -18.21 14.27 1.53
CA VAL A 140 -17.01 15.09 1.32
C VAL A 140 -17.17 16.12 0.20
N PHE A 141 -17.86 15.78 -0.89
CA PHE A 141 -17.84 16.60 -2.11
C PHE A 141 -19.18 17.19 -2.54
N THR A 142 -20.30 16.79 -1.93
CA THR A 142 -21.66 17.23 -2.29
C THR A 142 -21.91 17.29 -3.81
N PRO A 143 -21.65 16.19 -4.55
CA PRO A 143 -21.72 16.16 -6.01
C PRO A 143 -23.18 16.20 -6.53
N ASP A 144 -23.36 16.64 -7.76
CA ASP A 144 -24.56 16.31 -8.54
C ASP A 144 -24.38 14.93 -9.17
N LEU A 145 -25.04 13.92 -8.60
CA LEU A 145 -24.90 12.53 -9.03
C LEU A 145 -25.46 12.27 -10.44
N ASN A 146 -26.48 13.03 -10.87
CA ASN A 146 -27.04 12.89 -12.21
C ASN A 146 -26.05 13.43 -13.24
N GLN A 147 -25.53 14.63 -12.99
CA GLN A 147 -24.52 15.22 -13.88
C GLN A 147 -23.24 14.38 -13.92
N GLU A 148 -22.81 13.82 -12.79
CA GLU A 148 -21.64 12.92 -12.75
C GLU A 148 -21.86 11.66 -13.59
N TYR A 149 -23.06 11.08 -13.53
CA TYR A 149 -23.45 9.94 -14.36
C TYR A 149 -23.44 10.32 -15.85
N ASP A 150 -24.09 11.41 -16.22
CA ASP A 150 -24.17 11.89 -17.61
C ASP A 150 -22.78 12.16 -18.19
N ASN A 151 -21.90 12.80 -17.39
CA ASN A 151 -20.51 13.03 -17.78
C ASN A 151 -19.75 11.71 -18.01
N MET A 152 -19.98 10.71 -17.14
CA MET A 152 -19.34 9.40 -17.30
C MET A 152 -19.84 8.66 -18.54
N VAL A 153 -21.14 8.72 -18.82
CA VAL A 153 -21.72 8.13 -20.04
C VAL A 153 -21.11 8.78 -21.28
N ALA A 154 -21.04 10.11 -21.32
CA ALA A 154 -20.42 10.83 -22.44
C ALA A 154 -18.93 10.48 -22.62
N GLN A 155 -18.21 10.23 -21.53
CA GLN A 155 -16.80 9.83 -21.57
C GLN A 155 -16.61 8.40 -22.10
N LEU A 156 -17.47 7.45 -21.70
CA LEU A 156 -17.36 6.05 -22.12
C LEU A 156 -17.97 5.78 -23.50
N TYR A 157 -18.97 6.56 -23.88
CA TYR A 157 -19.73 6.42 -25.13
C TYR A 157 -19.79 7.74 -25.90
N PRO A 158 -18.64 8.31 -26.33
CA PRO A 158 -18.58 9.60 -27.01
C PRO A 158 -19.38 9.62 -28.33
N GLU A 159 -19.53 8.46 -28.97
CA GLU A 159 -20.31 8.32 -30.21
C GLU A 159 -21.80 8.61 -30.02
N LEU A 160 -22.35 8.42 -28.82
CA LEU A 160 -23.73 8.77 -28.51
C LEU A 160 -23.94 10.29 -28.46
N ALA A 161 -22.91 11.04 -28.06
CA ALA A 161 -22.94 12.50 -27.94
C ALA A 161 -22.89 13.23 -29.30
N ASN A 162 -22.42 12.56 -30.36
CA ASN A 162 -22.26 13.13 -31.71
C ASN A 162 -23.41 12.78 -32.68
N SER A 163 -24.51 12.19 -32.18
CA SER A 163 -25.62 11.68 -32.99
C SER A 163 -26.65 12.73 -33.41
N ASP A 164 -26.22 13.99 -33.63
CA ASP A 164 -27.05 15.11 -34.11
C ASP A 164 -27.26 15.13 -35.64
N ASN A 165 -27.17 13.98 -36.32
CA ASN A 165 -27.56 13.89 -37.73
C ASN A 165 -28.96 13.25 -37.86
N GLU A 166 -29.94 14.14 -38.02
CA GLU A 166 -31.28 13.99 -38.59
C GLU A 166 -31.73 12.58 -39.00
N GLN A 167 -32.26 11.82 -38.05
CA GLN A 167 -33.55 11.11 -38.12
C GLN A 167 -33.57 10.01 -37.06
N SER A 168 -34.18 10.30 -35.91
CA SER A 168 -35.04 9.37 -35.18
C SER A 168 -35.57 10.05 -33.92
N GLN A 169 -36.82 10.51 -33.94
CA GLN A 169 -37.61 10.72 -32.72
C GLN A 169 -38.02 9.36 -32.11
N LYS A 170 -37.07 8.43 -31.96
CA LYS A 170 -37.26 7.05 -31.49
C LYS A 170 -36.09 6.51 -30.67
N SER A 171 -35.15 7.38 -30.26
CA SER A 171 -33.80 7.02 -29.82
C SER A 171 -33.58 6.98 -28.30
N ALA A 172 -34.52 7.43 -27.46
CA ALA A 172 -34.33 7.37 -26.01
C ALA A 172 -34.41 5.94 -25.44
N ASP A 173 -35.31 5.09 -25.96
CA ASP A 173 -35.41 3.68 -25.54
C ASP A 173 -34.30 2.80 -26.14
N ASN A 174 -33.85 3.09 -27.37
CA ASN A 174 -32.81 2.29 -28.04
C ASN A 174 -31.38 2.60 -27.52
N ASN A 175 -31.13 3.81 -27.03
CA ASN A 175 -29.80 4.15 -26.48
C ASN A 175 -29.51 3.43 -25.16
N LYS A 176 -30.56 3.04 -24.41
CA LYS A 176 -30.43 2.26 -23.17
C LYS A 176 -29.97 0.82 -23.42
N GLU A 177 -30.16 0.29 -24.63
CA GLU A 177 -29.69 -1.04 -25.04
C GLU A 177 -28.20 -1.06 -25.39
N VAL A 178 -27.59 0.10 -25.69
CA VAL A 178 -26.18 0.24 -26.08
C VAL A 178 -25.29 0.56 -24.87
N ILE A 179 -25.83 1.23 -23.85
CA ILE A 179 -25.08 1.60 -22.65
C ILE A 179 -25.02 0.40 -21.70
N ASN A 180 -23.80 -0.05 -21.39
CA ASN A 180 -23.59 -1.01 -20.31
C ASN A 180 -23.56 -0.26 -18.98
N GLU A 181 -24.68 -0.30 -18.25
CA GLU A 181 -24.82 0.36 -16.94
C GLU A 181 -23.76 -0.13 -15.92
N GLU A 182 -23.37 -1.40 -15.97
CA GLU A 182 -22.32 -1.96 -15.09
C GLU A 182 -20.97 -1.27 -15.33
N SER A 183 -20.60 -1.05 -16.60
CA SER A 183 -19.37 -0.35 -16.98
C SER A 183 -19.35 1.09 -16.49
N VAL A 184 -20.48 1.80 -16.59
CA VAL A 184 -20.62 3.18 -16.11
C VAL A 184 -20.49 3.20 -14.58
N ASN A 185 -21.20 2.31 -13.88
CA ASN A 185 -21.15 2.21 -12.42
C ASN A 185 -19.74 1.82 -11.91
N ARG A 186 -19.03 0.96 -12.63
CA ARG A 186 -17.62 0.63 -12.38
C ARG A 186 -16.73 1.84 -12.52
N ALA A 187 -16.84 2.58 -13.62
CA ALA A 187 -16.02 3.76 -13.86
C ALA A 187 -16.29 4.86 -12.81
N LEU A 188 -17.56 5.07 -12.43
CA LEU A 188 -17.94 5.95 -11.33
C LEU A 188 -17.34 5.51 -10.00
N SER A 189 -17.41 4.22 -9.67
CA SER A 189 -16.82 3.68 -8.44
C SER A 189 -15.31 3.91 -8.38
N ILE A 190 -14.60 3.67 -9.48
CA ILE A 190 -13.17 3.96 -9.61
C ILE A 190 -12.90 5.46 -9.41
N ALA A 191 -13.65 6.32 -10.10
CA ALA A 191 -13.46 7.77 -10.05
C ALA A 191 -13.69 8.34 -8.65
N ARG A 192 -14.79 7.94 -7.99
CA ARG A 192 -15.14 8.35 -6.62
C ARG A 192 -14.09 7.90 -5.61
N TYR A 193 -13.65 6.65 -5.71
CA TYR A 193 -12.59 6.10 -4.86
C TYR A 193 -11.29 6.90 -5.00
N ASN A 194 -10.81 7.10 -6.23
CA ASN A 194 -9.58 7.84 -6.48
C ASN A 194 -9.68 9.29 -6.01
N LYS A 195 -10.83 9.94 -6.21
CA LYS A 195 -11.07 11.32 -5.76
C LYS A 195 -11.06 11.42 -4.23
N LEU A 196 -11.64 10.47 -3.51
CA LEU A 196 -11.54 10.39 -2.05
C LEU A 196 -10.10 10.15 -1.58
N ARG A 197 -9.40 9.18 -2.19
CA ARG A 197 -8.01 8.86 -1.84
C ARG A 197 -7.10 10.07 -2.01
N ASN A 198 -7.22 10.77 -3.14
CA ASN A 198 -6.38 11.93 -3.46
C ASN A 198 -6.71 13.16 -2.58
N ASN A 199 -7.85 13.15 -1.87
CA ASN A 199 -8.22 14.19 -0.92
C ASN A 199 -7.70 13.93 0.50
N ILE A 200 -7.11 12.76 0.75
CA ILE A 200 -6.46 12.44 2.02
C ILE A 200 -5.05 13.02 1.98
N ASP A 201 -4.80 14.00 2.86
CA ASP A 201 -3.48 14.56 3.09
C ASP A 201 -2.73 13.70 4.12
N ILE A 202 -1.54 13.24 3.74
CA ILE A 202 -0.67 12.46 4.62
C ILE A 202 0.40 13.40 5.17
N PRO A 203 0.37 13.71 6.48
CA PRO A 203 1.33 14.64 7.05
C PRO A 203 2.74 14.05 7.04
N GLU A 204 3.74 14.91 6.95
CA GLU A 204 5.16 14.52 7.01
C GLU A 204 5.49 13.70 8.27
N SER A 205 4.80 13.95 9.39
CA SER A 205 4.93 13.16 10.62
C SER A 205 4.64 11.68 10.41
N ASP A 206 3.67 11.33 9.57
CA ASP A 206 3.30 9.94 9.30
C ASP A 206 4.35 9.26 8.42
N LEU A 207 4.99 10.02 7.53
CA LEU A 207 6.13 9.55 6.73
C LEU A 207 7.38 9.34 7.61
N ILE A 208 7.64 10.24 8.56
CA ILE A 208 8.73 10.07 9.55
C ILE A 208 8.49 8.81 10.39
N LEU A 209 7.25 8.57 10.83
CA LEU A 209 6.89 7.36 11.57
C LEU A 209 7.09 6.10 10.72
N LEU A 210 6.77 6.14 9.43
CA LEU A 210 7.00 5.03 8.51
C LEU A 210 8.50 4.74 8.34
N ALA A 211 9.32 5.77 8.12
CA ALA A 211 10.78 5.65 8.04
C ALA A 211 11.37 5.06 9.32
N ASP A 212 10.96 5.57 10.49
CA ASP A 212 11.41 5.07 11.80
C ASP A 212 10.98 3.62 12.04
N ALA A 213 9.77 3.22 11.61
CA ALA A 213 9.32 1.83 11.68
C ALA A 213 10.19 0.90 10.82
N ARG A 214 10.56 1.31 9.60
CA ARG A 214 11.43 0.54 8.70
C ARG A 214 12.84 0.35 9.25
N SER A 215 13.46 1.42 9.75
CA SER A 215 14.82 1.35 10.33
C SER A 215 14.85 0.44 11.58
N LYS A 216 13.81 0.51 12.41
CA LYS A 216 13.62 -0.40 13.56
C LYS A 216 13.40 -1.85 13.12
N ALA A 217 12.64 -2.10 12.06
CA ALA A 217 12.43 -3.44 11.52
C ALA A 217 13.76 -4.05 11.05
N VAL A 218 14.57 -3.31 10.29
CA VAL A 218 15.91 -3.73 9.85
C VAL A 218 16.84 -4.00 11.02
N LYS A 219 16.91 -3.08 11.99
CA LYS A 219 17.73 -3.27 13.19
C LYS A 219 17.29 -4.50 14.00
N GLY A 220 15.98 -4.66 14.19
CA GLY A 220 15.39 -5.79 14.90
C GLY A 220 15.75 -7.11 14.24
N TYR A 221 15.64 -7.19 12.91
CA TYR A 221 16.01 -8.38 12.15
C TYR A 221 17.51 -8.69 12.27
N LEU A 222 18.39 -7.71 12.05
CA LEU A 222 19.83 -7.90 12.15
C LEU A 222 20.27 -8.34 13.55
N ALA A 223 19.68 -7.78 14.61
CA ALA A 223 20.04 -8.09 15.98
C ALA A 223 19.50 -9.44 16.45
N ASN A 224 18.21 -9.71 16.18
CA ASN A 224 17.50 -10.83 16.79
C ASN A 224 17.53 -12.10 15.93
N GLU A 225 17.36 -11.95 14.61
CA GLU A 225 17.29 -13.09 13.68
C GLU A 225 18.67 -13.41 13.08
N ALA A 226 19.41 -12.38 12.68
CA ALA A 226 20.71 -12.56 12.04
C ALA A 226 21.91 -12.57 13.02
N GLU A 227 21.64 -12.38 14.32
CA GLU A 227 22.60 -12.42 15.43
C GLU A 227 23.80 -11.47 15.27
N VAL A 228 23.57 -10.26 14.75
CA VAL A 228 24.57 -9.19 14.75
C VAL A 228 24.54 -8.47 16.10
N GLU A 229 25.71 -8.25 16.71
CA GLU A 229 25.80 -7.59 18.01
C GLU A 229 25.12 -6.20 17.99
N ALA A 230 24.17 -5.96 18.91
CA ALA A 230 23.36 -4.74 18.91
C ALA A 230 24.16 -3.43 19.07
N ASN A 231 25.33 -3.48 19.71
CA ASN A 231 26.26 -2.35 19.86
C ASN A 231 26.95 -1.95 18.53
N ARG A 232 26.73 -2.71 17.45
CA ARG A 232 27.21 -2.41 16.10
C ARG A 232 26.12 -1.83 15.20
N LEU A 233 24.87 -1.72 15.68
CA LEU A 233 23.71 -1.30 14.91
C LEU A 233 23.15 0.01 15.45
N PHE A 234 23.29 1.08 14.69
CA PHE A 234 22.92 2.44 15.07
C PHE A 234 21.75 2.91 14.21
N LEU A 235 20.69 3.42 14.83
CA LEU A 235 19.61 4.07 14.11
C LEU A 235 19.97 5.55 13.94
N LEU A 236 19.91 6.06 12.72
CA LEU A 236 20.02 7.50 12.46
C LEU A 236 18.66 8.18 12.64
N ASN A 237 18.68 9.46 13.00
CA ASN A 237 17.47 10.21 13.30
C ASN A 237 16.81 10.73 12.02
N THR A 238 15.66 10.16 11.66
CA THR A 238 14.88 10.53 10.48
C THR A 238 14.05 11.81 10.65
N GLN A 239 14.06 12.44 11.84
CA GLN A 239 13.23 13.62 12.13
C GLN A 239 13.77 14.93 11.55
N HIS A 240 15.08 15.04 11.30
CA HIS A 240 15.71 16.31 10.90
C HIS A 240 16.01 16.38 9.40
N ASP A 241 16.11 15.23 8.74
CA ASP A 241 16.39 15.11 7.31
C ASP A 241 15.70 13.84 6.79
N LEU A 242 14.44 13.95 6.38
CA LEU A 242 13.70 12.82 5.84
C LEU A 242 14.10 12.65 4.37
N HIS A 243 14.77 11.56 4.03
CA HIS A 243 15.04 11.23 2.63
C HIS A 243 13.74 10.76 1.94
N THR A 244 13.33 11.48 0.90
CA THR A 244 12.01 11.35 0.25
C THR A 244 12.00 10.67 -1.12
N GLU A 245 13.14 10.17 -1.58
CA GLU A 245 13.28 9.62 -2.94
C GLU A 245 13.15 8.08 -2.98
N PHE A 246 13.37 7.40 -1.85
CA PHE A 246 13.50 5.94 -1.78
C PHE A 246 12.63 5.34 -0.69
N SER A 247 11.78 4.37 -1.05
CA SER A 247 10.93 3.64 -0.09
C SER A 247 11.71 2.51 0.56
N GLY A 248 12.36 2.78 1.71
CA GLY A 248 13.10 1.72 2.39
C GLY A 248 14.00 2.17 3.53
N VAL A 249 15.19 1.57 3.57
CA VAL A 249 16.25 1.87 4.54
C VAL A 249 17.57 1.99 3.81
N GLU A 250 18.31 3.06 4.06
CA GLU A 250 19.69 3.24 3.63
C GLU A 250 20.65 2.81 4.73
N LEU A 251 21.75 2.16 4.33
CA LEU A 251 22.73 1.59 5.23
C LEU A 251 24.09 2.22 4.94
N THR A 252 24.79 2.63 6.00
CA THR A 252 26.19 3.09 5.88
C THR A 252 27.10 2.35 6.86
N LEU A 253 28.36 2.15 6.46
CA LEU A 253 29.35 1.44 7.26
C LEU A 253 30.36 2.41 7.85
N GLU A 254 30.66 2.22 9.12
CA GLU A 254 31.74 2.92 9.80
C GLU A 254 32.71 1.93 10.44
N ALA A 255 33.99 2.29 10.47
CA ALA A 255 34.98 1.55 11.24
C ALA A 255 34.88 1.95 12.72
N LYS A 256 35.04 0.95 13.60
CA LYS A 256 35.10 1.13 15.05
C LYS A 256 36.30 1.95 15.50
#